data_AF-A0A849R8L6-F1
#
_entry.id   AF-A0A849R8L6-F1
#
_cell.length_a   1.000
_cell.length_b   1.000
_cell.length_c   1.000
_cell.angle_alpha   90.00
_cell.angle_beta   90.00
_cell.angle_gamma   90.00
#
_symmetry.space_group_name_H-M   'P 1'
#
loop_
_entity.id
_entity.type
_entity.pdbx_description
1 polymer ?
#
loop_
_entity_poly.entity_id
_entity_poly.type
_entity_poly.pdbx_seq_one_letter_code
_entity_poly.pdbx_strand_id
1 'polypeptide(L)' 'MKIALLAGTHSNCGKTTLTLALLQYFRQTKRDIIAFKADPDFLDPLWHQAVTGSPSYNLDTRMMGAETCRAQLY' A
#
# COMPACT_ATOMS: atom_id res chain seq x y z
N MET A 1 11.65 1.38 12.16
CA MET A 1 10.68 1.25 11.05
C MET A 1 10.94 2.35 10.03
N LYS A 2 10.96 2.07 8.73
CA LYS A 2 11.08 3.08 7.67
C LYS A 2 9.76 3.13 6.91
N ILE A 3 9.24 4.34 6.66
CA ILE A 3 7.99 4.56 5.93
C ILE A 3 8.30 5.39 4.71
N ALA A 4 7.69 5.05 3.58
CA ALA A 4 7.73 5.82 2.34
C ALA A 4 6.30 5.97 1.80
N LEU A 5 5.97 7.17 1.33
CA LEU A 5 4.71 7.45 0.65
C LEU A 5 4.98 7.60 -0.85
N LEU A 6 4.32 6.78 -1.66
CA LEU A 6 4.30 6.95 -3.10
C LEU A 6 3.08 7.79 -3.50
N ALA A 7 3.35 9.00 -3.99
CA ALA A 7 2.36 9.90 -4.54
C ALA A 7 2.59 10.13 -6.03
N GLY A 8 1.61 10.72 -6.71
CA GLY A 8 1.71 11.10 -8.12
C GLY A 8 0.88 12.33 -8.39
N THR A 9 1.18 13.01 -9.50
CA THR A 9 0.63 14.35 -9.79
C THR A 9 -0.84 14.32 -10.24
N HIS A 10 -1.30 13.19 -10.77
CA HIS A 10 -2.66 12.99 -11.25
C HIS A 10 -3.02 11.49 -11.28
N SER A 11 -4.27 11.15 -11.56
CA SER A 11 -4.71 9.78 -11.81
C SER A 11 -4.02 9.18 -13.04
N ASN A 12 -3.83 7.87 -13.08
CA ASN A 12 -3.20 7.14 -14.21
C ASN A 12 -1.74 7.50 -14.56
N CYS A 13 -1.05 8.31 -13.76
CA CYS A 13 0.38 8.63 -13.97
C CYS A 13 1.35 7.47 -13.63
N GLY A 14 0.86 6.23 -13.47
CA GLY A 14 1.69 5.05 -13.20
C GLY A 14 1.99 4.74 -11.72
N LYS A 15 1.29 5.36 -10.76
CA LYS A 15 1.50 5.10 -9.32
C LYS A 15 1.40 3.62 -8.96
N THR A 16 0.30 2.96 -9.37
CA THR A 16 0.06 1.54 -9.07
C THR A 16 1.15 0.66 -9.67
N THR A 17 1.55 0.89 -10.93
CA THR A 17 2.65 0.16 -11.58
C THR A 17 3.96 0.30 -10.81
N LEU A 18 4.34 1.52 -10.42
CA LEU A 18 5.56 1.75 -9.66
C LEU A 18 5.50 1.13 -8.27
N THR A 19 4.37 1.25 -7.57
CA THR A 19 4.15 0.63 -6.27
C THR A 19 4.32 -0.89 -6.34
N LEU A 20 3.67 -1.56 -7.31
CA LEU A 20 3.78 -3.01 -7.48
C LEU A 20 5.21 -3.44 -7.82
N ALA A 21 5.91 -2.68 -8.66
CA ALA A 21 7.31 -2.96 -9.00
C ALA A 21 8.23 -2.88 -7.76
N LEU A 22 8.04 -1.88 -6.90
CA LEU A 22 8.81 -1.76 -5.64
C LEU A 22 8.47 -2.88 -4.66
N LEU A 23 7.17 -3.18 -4.48
CA LEU A 23 6.73 -4.28 -3.61
C LEU A 23 7.34 -5.61 -4.07
N GLN A 24 7.32 -5.88 -5.38
CA GLN A 24 7.93 -7.08 -5.95
C GLN A 24 9.44 -7.11 -5.70
N TYR A 25 10.14 -6.00 -5.94
CA TYR A 25 11.59 -5.90 -5.69
C TYR A 25 11.95 -6.17 -4.22
N PHE A 26 11.23 -5.57 -3.27
CA PHE A 26 11.46 -5.80 -1.85
C PHE A 26 11.16 -7.23 -1.43
N ARG A 27 10.09 -7.82 -2.00
CA ARG A 27 9.76 -9.22 -1.74
C ARG A 27 10.84 -10.17 -2.25
N GLN A 28 11.35 -9.94 -3.47
CA GLN A 28 12.42 -10.74 -4.08
C GLN A 28 13.74 -10.62 -3.32
N THR A 29 14.02 -9.44 -2.77
CA THR A 29 15.22 -9.20 -1.93
C THR A 29 15.04 -9.64 -0.47
N LYS A 30 13.99 -10.42 -0.16
CA LYS A 30 13.68 -10.98 1.16
C LYS A 30 13.60 -9.93 2.27
N ARG A 31 13.11 -8.73 1.95
CA ARG A 31 12.81 -7.71 2.96
C ARG A 31 11.37 -7.83 3.40
N ASP A 32 11.16 -7.69 4.70
CA ASP A 32 9.82 -7.55 5.27
C ASP A 32 9.23 -6.22 4.81
N ILE A 33 8.09 -6.28 4.14
CA ILE A 33 7.38 -5.11 3.65
C ILE A 33 5.88 -5.26 3.89
N ILE A 34 5.27 -4.20 4.42
CA ILE A 34 3.83 -4.09 4.59
C ILE A 34 3.37 -2.98 3.66
N ALA A 35 2.35 -3.27 2.86
CA ALA A 35 1.76 -2.32 1.93
C ALA A 35 0.49 -1.71 2.52
N PHE A 36 0.25 -0.45 2.19
CA PHE A 36 -0.95 0.27 2.56
C PHE A 36 -1.48 1.04 1.36
N LYS A 37 -2.79 1.28 1.31
CA LYS A 37 -3.45 2.14 0.32
C LYS A 37 -4.10 3.33 1.00
N ALA A 38 -3.91 4.54 0.50
CA ALA A 38 -4.39 5.77 1.13
C ALA A 38 -5.47 6.51 0.31
N ASP A 39 -6.43 5.76 -0.23
CA ASP A 39 -7.64 6.27 -0.90
C ASP A 39 -8.74 5.18 -0.82
N PRO A 40 -10.01 5.47 -1.19
CA PRO A 40 -11.11 4.51 -0.99
C PRO A 40 -11.13 3.40 -2.06
N ASP A 41 -9.95 2.97 -2.54
CA ASP A 41 -9.80 1.87 -3.48
C ASP A 41 -9.69 0.52 -2.76
N PHE A 42 -10.36 -0.48 -3.33
CA PHE A 42 -10.35 -1.87 -2.88
C PHE A 42 -9.43 -2.74 -3.74
N LEU A 43 -9.12 -2.31 -4.96
CA LEU A 43 -8.40 -3.14 -5.91
C LEU A 43 -6.90 -3.14 -5.65
N ASP A 44 -6.29 -1.98 -5.38
CA ASP A 44 -4.86 -1.88 -5.08
C ASP A 44 -4.43 -2.75 -3.87
N PRO A 45 -5.17 -2.81 -2.74
CA PRO A 45 -4.88 -3.76 -1.67
C PRO A 45 -4.81 -5.23 -2.12
N LEU A 46 -5.66 -5.65 -3.06
CA LEU A 46 -5.63 -7.01 -3.61
C LEU A 46 -4.39 -7.24 -4.46
N TRP A 47 -3.99 -6.27 -5.29
CA TRP A 47 -2.75 -6.36 -6.08
C TRP A 47 -1.51 -6.38 -5.20
N HIS A 48 -1.48 -5.54 -4.16
CA HIS A 48 -0.39 -5.54 -3.19
C HIS A 48 -0.24 -6.91 -2.54
N GLN A 49 -1.36 -7.50 -2.08
CA GLN A 49 -1.36 -8.83 -1.46
C GLN A 49 -0.92 -9.92 -2.44
N ALA A 50 -1.35 -9.86 -3.70
CA ALA A 50 -0.92 -10.81 -4.73
C ALA A 50 0.60 -10.76 -4.97
N VAL A 51 1.23 -9.58 -4.88
CA VAL A 51 2.67 -9.41 -5.11
C VAL A 51 3.50 -9.74 -3.85
N THR A 52 3.06 -9.32 -2.68
CA THR A 52 3.83 -9.48 -1.43
C THR A 52 3.58 -10.80 -0.73
N GLY A 53 2.42 -11.42 -0.97
CA GLY A 53 1.89 -12.55 -0.20
C GLY A 53 1.42 -12.16 1.21
N SER A 54 1.35 -10.87 1.52
CA SER A 54 0.93 -10.34 2.83
C SER A 54 -0.26 -9.38 2.66
N PRO A 55 -1.16 -9.29 3.65
CA PRO A 55 -2.28 -8.35 3.56
C PRO A 55 -1.80 -6.90 3.34
N SER A 56 -2.55 -6.16 2.54
CA SER A 56 -2.42 -4.71 2.41
C SER A 56 -3.64 -4.06 3.01
N TYR A 57 -3.45 -2.98 3.77
CA TYR A 57 -4.55 -2.33 4.49
C TYR A 57 -4.88 -0.96 3.90
N ASN A 58 -6.15 -0.57 4.00
CA ASN A 58 -6.61 0.74 3.57
C ASN A 58 -6.49 1.74 4.73
N LEU A 59 -5.85 2.87 4.47
CA LEU A 59 -5.59 4.00 5.39
C LEU A 59 -6.42 5.24 5.04
N ASP A 60 -7.40 5.13 4.14
CA ASP A 60 -8.36 6.19 3.88
C ASP A 60 -9.22 6.44 5.12
N THR A 61 -8.99 7.58 5.76
CA THR A 61 -9.65 7.94 7.02
C THR A 61 -11.14 8.25 6.87
N ARG A 62 -11.64 8.47 5.65
CA ARG A 62 -13.07 8.64 5.39
C ARG A 62 -13.77 7.30 5.32
N MET A 63 -13.11 6.30 4.74
CA MET A 63 -13.63 4.95 4.60
C MET A 63 -13.47 4.12 5.88
N MET A 64 -12.31 4.19 6.53
CA MET A 64 -11.95 3.32 7.66
C MET A 64 -12.10 4.00 9.02
N GLY A 65 -12.09 5.34 9.06
CA GLY A 65 -12.01 6.12 10.28
C GLY A 65 -10.56 6.27 10.79
N ALA A 66 -10.25 7.42 11.40
CA ALA A 66 -8.90 7.75 11.85
C ALA A 66 -8.36 6.80 12.93
N GLU A 67 -9.22 6.30 13.82
CA GLU A 67 -8.84 5.35 14.87
C GLU A 67 -8.42 4.00 14.28
N THR A 68 -9.22 3.46 13.35
CA THR A 68 -8.90 2.21 12.63
C THR A 68 -7.59 2.32 11.86
N CYS A 69 -7.39 3.42 11.12
CA CYS A 69 -6.14 3.64 10.37
C CYS A 69 -4.93 3.69 11.31
N ARG A 70 -5.05 4.31 12.49
CA ARG A 70 -3.97 4.34 13.48
C ARG A 70 -3.68 2.96 14.04
N ALA A 71 -4.71 2.16 14.36
CA ALA A 71 -4.52 0.82 14.89
C ALA A 71 -3.79 -0.12 13.92
N GLN A 72 -3.87 0.12 12.60
CA GLN A 72 -3.16 -0.67 11.58
C GLN A 72 -1.65 -0.36 11.48
N LEU A 73 -1.18 0.71 12.13
CA LEU A 73 0.22 1.14 12.09
C LEU A 73 1.05 0.65 13.29
N TYR A 74 0.41 0.03 14.29
CA TYR A 74 1.00 -0.47 15.53
C TYR A 74 0.84 -1.99 15.65
#